data_AF-A0A433PPS8-F1
#
_entry.id   AF-A0A433PPS8-F1
#
_cell.length_a   1.000
_cell.length_b   1.000
_cell.length_c   1.000
_cell.angle_alpha   90.00
_cell.angle_beta   90.00
_cell.angle_gamma   90.00
#
_symmetry.space_group_name_H-M   'P 1'
#
loop_
_entity.id
_entity.type
_entity.pdbx_description
1 polymer ?
#
loop_
_entity_poly.entity_id
_entity_poly.type
_entity_poly.pdbx_seq_one_letter_code
_entity_poly.pdbx_strand_id
1 'polypeptide(L)'
;MSDAPLHSQLEKKLKQKKQKDKGQRNPQQPLAPTPAAIPLLREFLDVPGVPGDPERKLTIMTYNILAQSLIRRELFPHAGNALKRKPRQTLIMDEFNLYKPEIACLQEVDHLEDEYGNAFKMAGCVCEGEIWRVSSMLVRLTFIKLFHDHSWDSQI
;
A
#
# COMPACT_ATOMS: atom_id res chain seq x y z
N MET A 1 -14.25 -50.78 -25.25
CA MET A 1 -13.04 -50.10 -24.74
C MET A 1 -13.24 -48.62 -25.02
N SER A 2 -13.62 -47.84 -24.01
CA SER A 2 -14.16 -46.48 -24.13
C SER A 2 -13.07 -45.44 -23.91
N ASP A 3 -12.86 -44.58 -24.93
CA ASP A 3 -11.88 -43.50 -24.94
C ASP A 3 -12.16 -42.46 -23.83
N ALA A 4 -11.12 -42.14 -23.06
CA ALA A 4 -11.19 -41.09 -22.04
C ALA A 4 -11.24 -39.69 -22.71
N PRO A 5 -12.07 -38.73 -22.22
CA PRO A 5 -12.27 -37.45 -22.91
C PRO A 5 -11.00 -36.58 -22.92
N LEU A 6 -10.67 -36.04 -24.09
CA LEU A 6 -9.53 -35.19 -24.43
C LEU A 6 -9.27 -34.03 -23.43
N HIS A 7 -10.33 -33.53 -22.79
CA HIS A 7 -10.28 -32.43 -21.79
C HIS A 7 -9.43 -32.78 -20.55
N SER A 8 -9.49 -34.03 -20.09
CA SER A 8 -8.73 -34.53 -18.93
C SER A 8 -7.21 -34.52 -19.19
N GLN A 9 -6.81 -34.72 -20.44
CA GLN A 9 -5.40 -34.75 -20.83
C GLN A 9 -4.79 -33.35 -20.90
N LEU A 10 -5.57 -32.35 -21.34
CA LEU A 10 -5.15 -30.95 -21.40
C LEU A 10 -4.94 -30.36 -20.00
N GLU A 11 -5.84 -30.65 -19.07
CA GLU A 11 -5.71 -30.20 -17.67
C GLU A 11 -4.49 -30.80 -16.97
N LYS A 12 -4.22 -32.09 -17.20
CA LYS A 12 -3.00 -32.75 -16.68
C LYS A 12 -1.74 -32.10 -17.25
N LYS A 13 -1.72 -31.79 -18.55
CA LYS A 13 -0.58 -31.10 -19.19
C LYS A 13 -0.37 -29.68 -18.66
N LEU A 14 -1.45 -28.92 -18.43
CA LEU A 14 -1.40 -27.58 -17.82
C LEU A 14 -0.87 -27.61 -16.38
N LYS A 15 -1.31 -28.60 -15.58
CA LYS A 15 -0.81 -28.81 -14.21
C LYS A 15 0.67 -29.19 -14.19
N GLN A 16 1.11 -30.06 -15.10
CA GLN A 16 2.52 -30.44 -15.23
C GLN A 16 3.41 -29.27 -15.69
N LYS A 17 2.92 -28.42 -16.61
CA LYS A 17 3.66 -27.20 -17.04
C LYS A 17 3.83 -26.21 -15.89
N LYS A 18 2.76 -25.96 -15.10
CA LYS A 18 2.82 -25.14 -13.89
C LYS A 18 3.75 -25.69 -12.80
N GLN A 19 3.92 -27.02 -12.72
CA GLN A 19 4.84 -27.65 -11.77
C GLN A 19 6.30 -27.57 -12.24
N LYS A 20 6.56 -27.71 -13.54
CA LYS A 20 7.91 -27.54 -14.12
C LYS A 20 8.42 -26.10 -13.99
N ASP A 21 7.55 -25.10 -14.20
CA ASP A 21 7.90 -23.68 -14.01
C ASP A 21 8.17 -23.31 -12.54
N LYS A 22 7.62 -24.07 -11.58
CA LYS A 22 7.94 -23.89 -10.15
C LYS A 22 9.33 -24.44 -9.79
N GLY A 23 9.85 -25.42 -10.54
CA GLY A 23 11.15 -26.04 -10.30
C GLY A 23 12.36 -25.27 -10.83
N GLN A 24 12.15 -24.23 -11.64
CA GLN A 24 13.22 -23.38 -12.21
C GLN A 24 13.39 -22.02 -11.52
N ARG A 25 12.73 -21.79 -10.38
CA ARG A 25 13.14 -20.65 -9.54
C ARG A 25 14.44 -21.02 -8.88
N ASN A 26 15.51 -20.33 -9.27
CA ASN A 26 16.78 -20.31 -8.55
C ASN A 26 16.47 -20.27 -7.04
N PRO A 27 17.10 -21.13 -6.21
CA PRO A 27 17.01 -20.99 -4.77
C PRO A 27 17.55 -19.59 -4.46
N GLN A 28 16.65 -18.66 -4.16
CA GLN A 28 17.05 -17.43 -3.49
C GLN A 28 17.79 -17.90 -2.26
N GLN A 29 19.06 -17.51 -2.15
CA GLN A 29 19.84 -17.65 -0.93
C GLN A 29 18.93 -17.29 0.25
N PRO A 30 18.96 -18.02 1.37
CA PRO A 30 18.22 -17.61 2.55
C PRO A 30 18.71 -16.21 2.93
N LEU A 31 17.96 -15.21 2.50
CA LEU A 31 18.14 -13.84 2.91
C LEU A 31 17.97 -13.89 4.42
N ALA A 32 19.03 -13.53 5.15
CA ALA A 32 18.97 -13.34 6.59
C ALA A 32 17.67 -12.61 6.94
N PRO A 33 16.99 -12.96 8.05
CA PRO A 33 15.76 -12.29 8.45
C PRO A 33 16.02 -10.79 8.40
N THR A 34 15.41 -10.15 7.42
CA THR A 34 15.58 -8.71 7.20
C THR A 34 15.10 -8.08 8.50
N PRO A 35 15.92 -7.27 9.19
CA PRO A 35 15.46 -6.55 10.37
C PRO A 35 14.12 -5.93 10.02
N ALA A 36 13.11 -6.11 10.90
CA ALA A 36 11.82 -5.46 10.72
C ALA A 36 12.11 -4.00 10.41
N ALA A 37 11.75 -3.54 9.20
CA ALA A 37 12.08 -2.20 8.78
C ALA A 37 11.33 -1.25 9.71
N ILE A 38 12.06 -0.64 10.64
CA ILE A 38 11.49 0.38 11.51
C ILE A 38 11.25 1.59 10.60
N PRO A 39 10.04 2.21 10.62
CA PRO A 39 9.82 3.47 9.95
C PRO A 39 10.93 4.45 10.35
N LEU A 40 11.57 5.09 9.38
CA LEU A 40 12.58 6.09 9.67
C LEU A 40 11.87 7.29 10.30
N LEU A 41 12.02 7.46 11.61
CA LEU A 41 11.52 8.64 12.32
C LEU A 41 12.23 9.87 11.74
N ARG A 42 11.46 10.75 11.11
CA ARG A 42 11.93 12.04 10.62
C ARG A 42 11.50 13.12 11.61
N GLU A 43 12.44 13.96 11.99
CA GLU A 43 12.18 15.08 12.90
C GLU A 43 11.36 16.16 12.19
N PHE A 44 10.37 16.72 12.89
CA PHE A 44 9.67 17.92 12.43
C PHE A 44 10.58 19.13 12.61
N LEU A 45 10.69 19.94 11.56
CA LEU A 45 11.43 21.20 11.59
C LEU A 45 10.46 22.37 11.66
N ASP A 46 10.74 23.31 12.57
CA ASP A 46 9.98 24.55 12.64
C ASP A 46 10.25 25.40 11.40
N VAL A 47 9.19 25.99 10.85
CA VAL A 47 9.29 26.89 9.71
C VAL A 47 9.74 28.28 10.20
N PRO A 48 10.89 28.80 9.75
CA PRO A 48 11.37 30.10 10.18
C PRO A 48 10.41 31.24 9.79
N GLY A 49 10.24 32.21 10.69
CA GLY A 49 9.48 33.43 10.41
C GLY A 49 7.95 33.28 10.47
N VAL A 50 7.44 32.11 10.83
CA VAL A 50 6.01 31.87 11.07
C VAL A 50 5.82 31.42 12.51
N PRO A 51 5.44 32.32 13.44
CA PRO A 51 5.10 31.90 14.80
C PRO A 51 3.87 30.97 14.72
N GLY A 52 4.06 29.71 15.05
CA GLY A 52 2.96 28.74 15.09
C GLY A 52 2.00 29.06 16.22
N ASP A 53 0.70 28.98 15.97
CA ASP A 53 -0.34 28.99 17.01
C ASP A 53 -0.41 27.57 17.62
N PRO A 54 -0.02 27.37 18.90
CA PRO A 54 -0.06 26.05 19.51
C PRO A 54 -1.48 25.48 19.63
N GLU A 55 -2.50 26.33 19.65
CA GLU A 55 -3.91 25.95 19.81
C GLU A 55 -4.57 25.57 18.49
N ARG A 56 -4.00 26.00 17.35
CA ARG A 56 -4.51 25.72 16.00
C ARG A 56 -3.47 25.02 15.16
N LYS A 57 -3.30 23.73 15.40
CA LYS A 57 -2.44 22.85 14.61
C LYS A 57 -3.30 22.01 13.68
N LEU A 58 -2.87 21.93 12.43
CA LEU A 58 -3.41 21.00 11.44
C LEU A 58 -2.25 20.22 10.83
N THR A 59 -2.36 18.90 10.82
CA THR A 59 -1.36 17.99 10.28
C THR A 59 -1.84 17.35 8.99
N ILE A 60 -1.06 17.55 7.92
CA ILE A 60 -1.37 17.02 6.58
C ILE A 60 -0.23 16.11 6.15
N MET A 61 -0.55 14.85 5.85
CA MET A 61 0.35 13.90 5.22
C MET A 61 0.02 13.80 3.73
N THR A 62 1.04 13.81 2.87
CA THR A 62 0.90 13.43 1.47
C THR A 62 1.87 12.31 1.19
N TYR A 63 1.40 11.17 0.67
CA TYR A 63 2.27 10.02 0.52
C TYR A 63 1.91 9.14 -0.67
N ASN A 64 2.85 9.00 -1.62
CA ASN A 64 2.74 8.05 -2.70
C ASN A 64 3.19 6.68 -2.19
N ILE A 65 2.25 5.75 -2.09
CA ILE A 65 2.50 4.43 -1.51
C ILE A 65 2.94 3.39 -2.54
N LEU A 66 3.06 3.78 -3.82
CA LEU A 66 3.41 2.96 -4.98
C LEU A 66 2.49 1.74 -5.10
N ALA A 67 1.55 1.75 -6.04
CA ALA A 67 0.60 0.64 -6.19
C ALA A 67 1.35 -0.68 -6.43
N GLN A 68 0.88 -1.79 -5.86
CA GLN A 68 1.47 -3.10 -6.11
C GLN A 68 1.48 -3.44 -7.61
N SER A 69 0.46 -3.00 -8.35
CA SER A 69 0.40 -3.17 -9.81
C SER A 69 1.47 -2.40 -10.60
N LEU A 70 2.07 -1.36 -9.99
CA LEU A 70 3.11 -0.53 -10.62
C LEU A 70 4.52 -1.04 -10.33
N ILE A 71 4.67 -1.97 -9.37
CA ILE A 71 5.96 -2.56 -9.04
C ILE A 71 6.41 -3.50 -10.16
N ARG A 72 7.55 -3.17 -10.76
CA ARG A 72 8.30 -4.02 -11.68
C ARG A 72 9.63 -4.39 -11.04
N ARG A 73 10.00 -5.67 -11.03
CA ARG A 73 11.22 -6.15 -10.36
C ARG A 73 12.48 -5.57 -11.00
N GLU A 74 12.39 -5.25 -12.28
CA GLU A 74 13.47 -4.65 -13.07
C GLU A 74 13.77 -3.21 -12.62
N LEU A 75 12.77 -2.49 -12.10
CA LEU A 75 12.94 -1.12 -11.58
C LEU A 75 13.50 -1.10 -10.15
N PHE A 76 13.33 -2.20 -9.40
CA PHE A 76 13.73 -2.32 -8.00
C PHE A 76 14.54 -3.61 -7.73
N PRO A 77 15.67 -3.83 -8.41
CA PRO A 77 16.38 -5.10 -8.40
C PRO A 77 16.92 -5.49 -7.01
N HIS A 78 17.21 -4.51 -6.15
CA HIS A 78 17.76 -4.71 -4.81
C HIS A 78 16.70 -4.80 -3.71
N ALA A 79 15.43 -4.49 -4.00
CA ALA A 79 14.40 -4.40 -2.98
C ALA A 79 13.87 -5.78 -2.52
N GLY A 80 14.19 -6.86 -3.23
CA GLY A 80 13.95 -8.23 -2.77
C GLY A 80 12.52 -8.50 -2.26
N ASN A 81 12.42 -8.95 -1.01
CA ASN A 81 11.14 -9.25 -0.36
C ASN A 81 10.36 -7.99 0.08
N ALA A 82 11.00 -6.83 0.14
CA ALA A 82 10.33 -5.58 0.50
C ALA A 82 9.29 -5.17 -0.55
N LEU A 83 9.35 -5.70 -1.77
CA LEU A 83 8.34 -5.49 -2.82
C LEU A 83 7.06 -6.31 -2.62
N LYS A 84 7.02 -7.21 -1.64
CA LYS A 84 5.81 -8.00 -1.35
C LYS A 84 4.77 -7.10 -0.68
N ARG A 85 3.53 -7.24 -1.11
CA ARG A 85 2.40 -6.42 -0.66
C ARG A 85 2.24 -6.36 0.86
N LYS A 86 2.18 -7.50 1.55
CA LYS A 86 1.97 -7.56 3.02
C LYS A 86 3.04 -6.79 3.80
N PRO A 87 4.36 -7.06 3.61
CA PRO A 87 5.40 -6.24 4.25
C PRO A 87 5.24 -4.74 4.00
N ARG A 88 4.95 -4.32 2.76
CA ARG A 88 4.77 -2.89 2.47
C ARG A 88 3.58 -2.29 3.18
N GLN A 89 2.44 -2.99 3.19
CA GLN A 89 1.24 -2.52 3.86
C GLN A 89 1.51 -2.28 5.35
N THR A 90 2.20 -3.20 6.02
CA THR A 90 2.62 -3.00 7.42
C THR A 90 3.45 -1.73 7.58
N LEU A 91 4.47 -1.53 6.75
CA LEU A 91 5.33 -0.34 6.83
C LEU A 91 4.58 0.97 6.55
N ILE A 92 3.66 0.97 5.60
CA ILE A 92 2.84 2.14 5.28
C ILE A 92 1.93 2.49 6.47
N MET A 93 1.33 1.49 7.12
CA MET A 93 0.50 1.71 8.31
C MET A 93 1.34 2.12 9.52
N ASP A 94 2.55 1.59 9.67
CA ASP A 94 3.46 1.99 10.75
C ASP A 94 3.89 3.46 10.59
N GLU A 95 4.22 3.89 9.36
CA GLU A 95 4.50 5.29 9.01
C GLU A 95 3.28 6.19 9.31
N PHE A 96 2.09 5.75 8.89
CA PHE A 96 0.84 6.47 9.14
C PHE A 96 0.57 6.66 10.64
N ASN A 97 0.68 5.58 11.41
CA ASN A 97 0.44 5.57 12.86
C ASN A 97 1.52 6.34 13.65
N LEU A 98 2.72 6.45 13.09
CA LEU A 98 3.80 7.23 13.70
C LEU A 98 3.48 8.73 13.68
N TYR A 99 3.03 9.26 12.53
CA TYR A 99 2.78 10.69 12.37
C TYR A 99 1.34 11.12 12.73
N LYS A 100 0.39 10.18 12.75
CA LYS A 100 -1.03 10.42 13.09
C LYS A 100 -1.61 11.68 12.44
N PRO A 101 -1.56 11.78 11.10
CA PRO A 101 -2.03 12.98 10.42
C PRO A 101 -3.55 13.13 10.58
N GLU A 102 -4.01 14.38 10.70
CA GLU A 102 -5.43 14.71 10.66
C GLU A 102 -6.00 14.61 9.24
N ILE A 103 -5.18 14.83 8.21
CA ILE A 103 -5.57 14.65 6.80
C ILE A 103 -4.45 13.90 6.08
N ALA A 104 -4.76 12.84 5.33
CA ALA A 104 -3.75 12.09 4.57
C ALA A 104 -4.12 11.90 3.09
N CYS A 105 -3.35 12.46 2.17
CA CYS A 105 -3.56 12.26 0.74
C CYS A 105 -2.62 11.15 0.23
N LEU A 106 -3.16 10.00 -0.19
CA LEU A 106 -2.36 8.85 -0.63
C LEU A 106 -2.37 8.66 -2.15
N GLN A 107 -1.22 8.71 -2.83
CA GLN A 107 -1.16 8.44 -4.26
C GLN A 107 -0.82 6.99 -4.58
N GLU A 108 -1.24 6.53 -5.76
CA GLU A 108 -1.00 5.18 -6.26
C GLU A 108 -1.52 4.08 -5.32
N VAL A 109 -2.71 4.28 -4.77
CA VAL A 109 -3.35 3.26 -3.93
C VAL A 109 -4.00 2.20 -4.80
N ASP A 110 -3.64 0.94 -4.57
CA ASP A 110 -4.46 -0.20 -4.97
C ASP A 110 -5.15 -0.80 -3.76
N HIS A 111 -6.21 -1.58 -3.99
CA HIS A 111 -6.89 -2.28 -2.90
C HIS A 111 -7.40 -1.36 -1.77
N LEU A 112 -7.97 -0.20 -2.13
CA LEU A 112 -8.53 0.74 -1.15
C LEU A 112 -9.78 0.18 -0.48
N GLU A 113 -10.68 -0.47 -1.22
CA GLU A 113 -11.97 -0.94 -0.71
C GLU A 113 -11.85 -2.16 0.22
N ASP A 114 -10.75 -2.90 0.11
CA ASP A 114 -10.50 -4.17 0.78
C ASP A 114 -9.44 -4.03 1.89
N GLU A 115 -8.17 -3.81 1.56
CA GLU A 115 -7.11 -3.95 2.57
C GLU A 115 -6.74 -2.65 3.24
N TYR A 116 -6.43 -1.62 2.48
CA TYR A 116 -6.09 -0.32 3.06
C TYR A 116 -7.31 0.29 3.74
N GLY A 117 -8.50 0.18 3.14
CA GLY A 117 -9.73 0.68 3.75
C GLY A 117 -10.03 0.03 5.10
N ASN A 118 -9.85 -1.29 5.23
CA ASN A 118 -10.01 -1.95 6.53
C ASN A 118 -8.93 -1.54 7.52
N ALA A 119 -7.67 -1.44 7.09
CA ALA A 119 -6.57 -1.01 7.96
C ALA A 119 -6.76 0.41 8.50
N PHE A 120 -7.15 1.36 7.65
CA PHE A 120 -7.43 2.73 8.04
C PHE A 120 -8.70 2.85 8.89
N LYS A 121 -9.76 2.09 8.58
CA LYS A 121 -10.96 2.02 9.44
C LYS A 121 -10.63 1.52 10.84
N MET A 122 -9.80 0.48 10.97
CA MET A 122 -9.32 0.00 12.27
C MET A 122 -8.46 1.04 13.00
N ALA A 123 -7.79 1.92 12.26
CA ALA A 123 -7.09 3.08 12.81
C ALA A 123 -8.00 4.27 13.15
N GLY A 124 -9.33 4.09 13.11
CA GLY A 124 -10.31 5.14 13.44
C GLY A 124 -10.54 6.16 12.32
N CYS A 125 -10.08 5.86 11.12
CA CYS A 125 -10.15 6.78 10.00
C CYS A 125 -11.36 6.51 9.11
N VAL A 126 -12.02 7.58 8.67
CA VAL A 126 -12.93 7.54 7.52
C VAL A 126 -12.09 7.62 6.24
N CYS A 127 -12.41 6.81 5.25
CA CYS A 127 -11.76 6.86 3.94
C CYS A 127 -12.80 7.17 2.87
N GLU A 128 -12.71 8.37 2.30
CA GLU A 128 -13.40 8.71 1.05
C GLU A 128 -12.36 8.65 -0.06
N GLY A 129 -12.64 7.91 -1.15
CA GLY A 129 -11.75 7.81 -2.30
C GLY A 129 -12.49 8.21 -3.57
N GLU A 130 -11.98 9.21 -4.27
CA GLU A 130 -12.45 9.57 -5.61
C GLU A 130 -11.41 9.21 -6.66
N ILE A 131 -11.85 8.55 -7.74
CA ILE A 131 -10.99 8.19 -8.87
C ILE A 131 -11.04 9.30 -9.91
N TRP A 132 -9.97 10.08 -10.01
CA TRP A 132 -9.83 11.12 -11.04
C TRP A 132 -9.05 10.56 -12.24
N ARG A 133 -9.67 10.52 -13.43
CA ARG A 133 -9.00 10.21 -14.70
C ARG A 133 -8.61 11.51 -15.41
N VAL A 134 -7.32 11.75 -15.62
CA VAL A 134 -6.84 12.81 -16.51
C VAL A 134 -6.17 12.18 -17.73
N SER A 135 -6.74 12.44 -18.91
CA SER A 135 -6.27 12.13 -20.27
C SER A 135 -5.12 11.10 -20.43
N SER A 136 -5.47 9.89 -20.89
CA SER A 136 -4.57 8.82 -21.40
C SER A 136 -3.52 8.21 -20.47
N MET A 137 -3.26 8.78 -19.29
CA MET A 137 -2.36 8.23 -18.28
C MET A 137 -3.16 7.94 -17.00
N LEU A 138 -3.17 6.68 -16.56
CA LEU A 138 -3.86 6.28 -15.33
C LEU A 138 -3.04 6.76 -14.11
N VAL A 139 -3.06 8.06 -13.81
CA VAL A 139 -2.53 8.58 -12.54
C VAL A 139 -3.63 8.41 -11.50
N ARG A 140 -3.51 7.36 -10.67
CA ARG A 140 -4.43 7.15 -9.55
C ARG A 140 -4.01 8.07 -8.40
N LEU A 141 -4.55 9.29 -8.37
CA LEU A 141 -4.56 10.10 -7.15
C LEU A 141 -5.72 9.61 -6.28
N THR A 142 -5.42 9.13 -5.07
CA THR A 142 -6.44 8.77 -4.08
C THR A 142 -6.37 9.81 -2.95
N PHE A 143 -7.33 10.72 -2.90
CA PHE A 143 -7.47 11.51 -1.69
C PHE A 143 -8.01 10.57 -0.61
N ILE A 144 -7.49 10.60 0.62
CA ILE A 144 -8.10 9.94 1.76
C ILE A 144 -8.36 11.04 2.80
N LYS A 145 -9.60 11.55 2.82
CA LYS A 145 -9.96 12.52 3.85
C LYS A 145 -10.22 11.76 5.15
N LEU A 146 -9.28 11.86 6.09
CA LEU A 146 -9.41 11.28 7.42
C LEU A 146 -10.24 12.25 8.25
N PHE A 147 -11.45 11.85 8.62
CA PHE A 147 -12.10 12.49 9.75
C PHE A 147 -11.64 11.73 11.00
N HIS A 148 -10.91 12.42 11.87
CA HIS A 148 -10.90 12.04 13.27
C HIS A 148 -12.27 12.42 13.84
N ASP A 149 -12.86 11.53 14.65
CA ASP A 149 -14.13 11.73 15.36
C ASP A 149 -13.99 12.81 16.44
N HIS A 150 -13.64 14.03 16.03
CA HIS A 150 -13.85 15.22 16.81
C HIS A 150 -15.29 15.65 16.53
N SER A 151 -16.14 15.52 17.53
CA SER A 151 -17.50 16.03 17.56
C SER A 151 -17.52 17.52 17.21
N TRP A 152 -17.66 17.85 15.92
CA TRP A 152 -17.88 19.21 15.45
C TRP A 152 -19.39 19.57 15.39
N ASP A 153 -20.27 18.60 15.66
CA ASP A 153 -21.73 18.75 15.63
C ASP A 153 -22.33 19.55 16.81
N SER A 154 -21.52 20.29 17.59
CA SER A 154 -22.02 21.05 18.75
C SER A 154 -21.84 22.57 18.65
N GLN A 155 -21.46 23.12 17.48
CA GLN A 155 -21.29 24.57 17.32
C GLN A 155 -21.80 25.13 15.98
N ILE A 156 -22.99 24.71 15.54
CA ILE A 156 -23.79 25.47 14.56
C ILE A 156 -25.22 25.59 15.10
#